data_AF-A0A937VLK6-F1
#
_entry.id   AF-A0A937VLK6-F1
#
_cell.length_a   1.000
_cell.length_b   1.000
_cell.length_c   1.000
_cell.angle_alpha   90.00
_cell.angle_beta   90.00
_cell.angle_gamma   90.00
#
_symmetry.space_group_name_H-M   'P 1'
#
loop_
_entity.id
_entity.type
_entity.pdbx_description
1 polymer ?
#
loop_
_entity_poly.entity_id
_entity_poly.type
_entity_poly.pdbx_seq_one_letter_code
_entity_poly.pdbx_strand_id
1 'polypeptide(L)' 'MSADGHATDAATLDRVRAIADELRDLEDRLRGATSSEVSVTLLEQATELAEEAARLLEDVGRDRA' A
#
# COMPACT_ATOMS: atom_id res chain seq x y z
N MET A 1 2.49 -26.33 -14.16
CA MET A 1 1.59 -25.44 -13.42
C MET A 1 2.30 -24.10 -13.16
N SER A 2 2.53 -23.26 -14.17
CA SER A 2 3.40 -22.07 -14.00
C SER A 2 2.83 -20.75 -14.52
N ALA A 3 1.58 -20.74 -15.03
CA ALA A 3 0.92 -19.52 -15.48
C ALA A 3 0.15 -18.79 -14.35
N ASP A 4 -0.34 -19.55 -13.35
CA ASP A 4 -1.19 -19.05 -12.27
C ASP A 4 -0.45 -18.12 -11.30
N GLY A 5 0.81 -18.46 -10.96
CA GLY A 5 1.64 -17.65 -10.06
C GLY A 5 2.02 -16.28 -10.64
N HIS A 6 2.36 -16.22 -11.93
CA HIS A 6 2.71 -14.95 -12.59
C HIS A 6 1.52 -13.99 -12.71
N ALA A 7 0.31 -14.51 -12.91
CA ALA A 7 -0.90 -13.68 -12.95
C ALA A 7 -1.24 -13.13 -11.55
N THR A 8 -1.00 -13.93 -10.51
CA THR A 8 -1.21 -13.53 -9.11
C THR A 8 -0.21 -12.45 -8.70
N ASP A 9 1.07 -12.60 -9.04
CA ASP A 9 2.11 -11.59 -8.80
C ASP A 9 1.78 -10.24 -9.44
N ALA A 10 1.32 -10.25 -10.70
CA ALA A 10 0.97 -9.04 -11.42
C ALA A 10 -0.18 -8.29 -10.74
N ALA A 11 -1.22 -9.02 -10.30
CA ALA A 11 -2.33 -8.45 -9.55
C ALA A 11 -1.88 -7.89 -8.19
N THR A 12 -0.97 -8.59 -7.50
CA THR A 12 -0.39 -8.11 -6.23
C THR A 12 0.41 -6.83 -6.43
N LEU A 13 1.23 -6.74 -7.47
CA LEU A 13 2.00 -5.53 -7.77
C LEU A 13 1.11 -4.35 -8.20
N ASP A 14 0.02 -4.62 -8.92
CA ASP A 14 -0.99 -3.60 -9.24
C ASP A 14 -1.67 -3.09 -7.96
N ARG A 15 -1.96 -3.96 -6.98
CA ARG A 15 -2.48 -3.54 -5.67
C ARG A 15 -1.47 -2.68 -4.91
N VAL A 16 -0.19 -3.04 -4.89
CA VAL A 16 0.87 -2.22 -4.27
C VAL A 16 0.95 -0.85 -4.93
N ARG A 17 0.80 -0.77 -6.26
CA ARG A 17 0.78 0.52 -6.97
C ARG A 17 -0.42 1.37 -6.56
N ALA A 18 -1.60 0.77 -6.45
CA ALA A 18 -2.80 1.47 -5.98
C ALA A 18 -2.61 2.02 -4.55
N ILE A 19 -2.02 1.22 -3.65
CA ILE A 19 -1.69 1.67 -2.29
C ILE A 19 -0.73 2.86 -2.32
N ALA A 20 0.28 2.85 -3.19
CA ALA A 20 1.22 3.97 -3.32
C ALA A 20 0.52 5.26 -3.80
N ASP A 21 -0.45 5.14 -4.70
CA ASP A 21 -1.27 6.28 -5.15
C ASP A 21 -2.17 6.79 -4.01
N GLU A 22 -2.80 5.90 -3.22
CA GLU A 22 -3.59 6.25 -2.03
C GLU A 22 -2.73 6.96 -0.97
N LEU A 23 -1.51 6.49 -0.71
CA LEU A 23 -0.57 7.13 0.21
C LEU A 23 -0.20 8.55 -0.23
N ARG A 24 -0.07 8.78 -1.54
CA ARG A 24 0.21 10.12 -2.09
C ARG A 24 -0.98 11.06 -1.89
N ASP A 25 -2.21 10.60 -2.07
CA ASP A 25 -3.42 11.38 -1.75
C ASP A 25 -3.47 11.73 -0.25
N LEU A 26 -3.16 10.77 0.63
CA LEU A 26 -3.12 11.02 2.07
C LEU A 26 -2.04 12.04 2.45
N GLU A 27 -0.88 12.02 1.80
CA GLU A 27 0.17 13.02 2.00
C GLU A 27 -0.33 14.44 1.66
N ASP A 28 -0.99 14.59 0.51
CA ASP A 28 -1.55 15.88 0.09
C ASP A 28 -2.65 16.37 1.05
N ARG A 29 -3.49 15.46 1.56
CA ARG A 29 -4.51 15.78 2.58
C ARG A 29 -3.88 16.16 3.92
N LEU A 30 -2.82 15.49 4.34
CA LEU A 30 -2.06 15.81 5.55
C LEU A 30 -1.44 17.21 5.48
N ARG A 31 -0.90 17.61 4.32
CA ARG A 31 -0.38 18.97 4.10
C ARG A 31 -1.47 20.04 4.23
N GLY A 32 -2.72 19.70 3.87
CA GLY A 32 -3.88 20.59 3.98
C GLY A 32 -4.61 20.53 5.33
N ALA A 33 -4.29 19.57 6.20
CA ALA A 33 -5.00 19.35 7.45
C ALA A 33 -4.67 20.45 8.49
N THR A 34 -5.72 21.07 9.04
CA THR A 34 -5.59 22.12 10.06
C THR A 34 -5.90 21.62 11.47
N SER A 35 -6.45 20.40 11.61
CA SER A 35 -6.80 19.78 12.89
C SER A 35 -5.87 18.62 13.22
N SER A 36 -5.33 18.63 14.43
CA SER A 36 -4.43 17.59 14.94
C SER A 36 -5.10 16.21 14.98
N GLU A 37 -6.39 16.14 15.31
CA GLU A 37 -7.13 14.86 15.34
C GLU A 37 -7.29 14.27 13.94
N VAL A 38 -7.59 15.12 12.95
CA VAL A 38 -7.68 14.70 11.54
C VAL A 38 -6.32 14.21 11.04
N SER A 39 -5.24 14.91 11.39
CA SER A 39 -3.88 14.48 11.03
C SER A 39 -3.53 13.11 11.62
N VAL A 40 -3.91 12.83 12.87
CA VAL A 40 -3.68 11.51 13.49
C VAL A 40 -4.42 10.42 12.73
N THR A 41 -5.71 10.60 12.42
CA THR A 41 -6.49 9.61 11.66
C THR A 41 -5.91 9.36 10.26
N LEU A 42 -5.44 10.40 9.57
CA LEU A 42 -4.79 10.25 8.26
C LEU A 42 -3.46 9.48 8.36
N LEU A 43 -2.69 9.69 9.43
CA LEU A 43 -1.44 8.97 9.67
C LEU A 43 -1.67 7.50 10.04
N GLU A 44 -2.71 7.20 10.83
CA GLU A 44 -3.13 5.83 11.13
C GLU A 44 -3.49 5.09 9.83
N GLN A 45 -4.31 5.71 8.99
CA GLN A 45 -4.67 5.15 7.69
C GLN A 45 -3.45 4.92 6.79
N ALA A 46 -2.52 5.89 6.72
CA ALA A 46 -1.29 5.75 5.94
C ALA A 46 -0.41 4.62 6.48
N THR A 47 -0.39 4.40 7.79
CA THR A 47 0.38 3.31 8.42
C THR A 47 -0.20 1.95 8.05
N GLU A 48 -1.53 1.78 8.12
CA GLU A 48 -2.20 0.54 7.74
C GLU A 48 -1.94 0.18 6.26
N LEU A 49 -2.05 1.18 5.37
CA LEU A 49 -1.75 1.01 3.95
C LEU A 49 -0.28 0.62 3.71
N ALA A 50 0.66 1.27 4.39
CA ALA A 50 2.07 0.95 4.25
C ALA A 50 2.39 -0.47 4.73
N GLU A 51 1.76 -0.93 5.81
CA GLU A 51 1.89 -2.31 6.29
C GLU A 51 1.29 -3.33 5.30
N GLU A 52 0.13 -3.04 4.71
CA GLU A 52 -0.47 -3.88 3.67
C GLU A 52 0.50 -4.03 2.48
N ALA A 53 1.03 -2.91 1.97
CA ALA A 53 1.98 -2.94 0.88
C ALA A 53 3.25 -3.73 1.22
N ALA A 54 3.78 -3.60 2.44
CA ALA A 54 4.95 -4.37 2.88
C ALA A 54 4.68 -5.88 2.86
N ARG A 55 3.53 -6.32 3.41
CA ARG A 55 3.15 -7.75 3.42
C ARG A 55 2.99 -8.30 1.99
N LEU A 56 2.35 -7.55 1.10
CA LEU A 56 2.20 -7.94 -0.31
C LEU A 56 3.55 -8.09 -1.02
N LEU A 57 4.49 -7.18 -0.76
CA LEU A 57 5.83 -7.25 -1.34
C LEU A 57 6.67 -8.39 -0.75
N GLU A 58 6.53 -8.67 0.54
CA GLU A 58 7.17 -9.81 1.19
C GLU A 58 6.68 -11.15 0.61
N ASP A 59 5.38 -11.29 0.38
CA ASP A 59 4.80 -12.51 -0.21
C ASP A 59 5.32 -12.73 -1.64
N VAL A 60 5.32 -11.70 -2.49
CA VAL A 60 5.91 -11.77 -3.85
C VAL A 60 7.41 -12.09 -3.80
N GLY A 61 8.14 -11.52 -2.85
CA GLY A 61 9.57 -11.80 -2.66
C GLY A 61 9.84 -13.22 -2.21
N ARG A 62 9.00 -13.78 -1.32
CA ARG A 62 9.11 -15.14 -0.80
C ARG A 62 8.77 -16.19 -1.84
N ASP A 63 7.76 -15.96 -2.68
CA ASP A 63 7.38 -16.88 -3.76
C ASP A 63 8.47 -17.02 -4.84
N ARG A 64 9.44 -16.10 -4.88
CA ARG A 64 10.57 -16.10 -5.82
C ARG A 64 11.91 -16.56 -5.24
N ALA A 65 12.00 -16.80 -3.92
CA ALA A 65 13.22 -17.21 -3.22
C ALA A 65 13.39 -18.73 -3.17
#